data_AF-A0ABD6T326-F1
#
_entry.id   AF-A0ABD6T326-F1
#
_cell.length_a   1.000
_cell.length_b   1.000
_cell.length_c   1.000
_cell.angle_alpha   90.00
_cell.angle_beta   90.00
_cell.angle_gamma   90.00
#
_symmetry.space_group_name_H-M   'P 1'
#
loop_
_entity.id
_entity.type
_entity.pdbx_description
1 polymer ?
#
loop_
_entity_poly.entity_id
_entity_poly.type
_entity_poly.pdbx_seq_one_letter_code
_entity_poly.pdbx_strand_id
1 'polypeptide(L)' 'MAIITRLDRVLADRKMQLGELADAVGISVVNLSNLKTGKV' A
#
# COMPACT_ATOMS: atom_id res chain seq x y z
N MET A 1 3.65 11.92 -12.87
CA MET A 1 3.66 10.46 -13.12
C MET A 1 3.08 9.79 -11.89
N ALA A 2 1.76 9.61 -11.82
CA ALA A 2 1.13 8.97 -10.66
C ALA A 2 1.24 7.45 -10.84
N ILE A 3 1.96 6.78 -9.95
CA ILE A 3 1.95 5.32 -9.90
C ILE A 3 0.56 4.94 -9.38
N ILE A 4 -0.30 4.42 -10.28
CA ILE A 4 -1.61 3.89 -9.90
C ILE A 4 -1.38 2.55 -9.19
N THR A 5 -1.14 2.60 -7.88
CA THR A 5 -0.94 1.39 -7.09
C THR A 5 -2.29 0.75 -6.80
N ARG A 6 -2.64 -0.33 -7.51
CA ARG A 6 -3.73 -1.25 -7.10
C ARG A 6 -3.27 -2.15 -5.95
N LEU A 7 -2.86 -1.51 -4.87
CA LEU A 7 -2.31 -2.17 -3.69
C LEU A 7 -3.32 -3.14 -3.10
N ASP A 8 -4.61 -2.80 -3.11
CA ASP A 8 -5.70 -3.66 -2.64
C ASP A 8 -5.77 -5.01 -3.36
N ARG A 9 -5.60 -5.03 -4.69
CA ARG A 9 -5.61 -6.29 -5.44
C ARG A 9 -4.39 -7.15 -5.09
N VAL A 10 -3.21 -6.53 -4.98
CA VAL A 10 -1.98 -7.25 -4.64
C VAL A 10 -2.03 -7.80 -3.22
N LEU A 11 -2.56 -7.03 -2.28
CA LEU A 11 -2.76 -7.45 -0.90
C LEU A 11 -3.76 -8.60 -0.80
N ALA A 12 -4.87 -8.54 -1.55
CA ALA A 12 -5.85 -9.61 -1.61
C ALA A 12 -5.28 -10.90 -2.24
N ASP A 13 -4.58 -10.79 -3.37
CA ASP A 13 -3.97 -11.93 -4.07
C ASP A 13 -2.89 -12.60 -3.21
N ARG A 14 -2.12 -11.80 -2.45
CA ARG A 14 -1.04 -12.29 -1.57
C ARG A 14 -1.52 -12.64 -0.16
N LYS A 15 -2.80 -12.47 0.16
CA LYS A 15 -3.36 -12.60 1.52
C LYS A 15 -2.53 -11.84 2.57
N MET A 16 -2.10 -10.63 2.22
CA MET A 16 -1.21 -9.80 3.03
C MET A 16 -1.96 -8.56 3.52
N GLN A 17 -1.67 -8.09 4.73
CA GLN A 17 -2.21 -6.84 5.25
C GLN A 17 -1.35 -5.64 4.85
N LEU A 18 -1.97 -4.46 4.76
CA LEU A 18 -1.28 -3.21 4.47
C LEU A 18 -0.18 -2.90 5.52
N GLY A 19 -0.41 -3.32 6.78
CA GLY A 19 0.58 -3.20 7.86
C GLY A 19 1.81 -4.08 7.66
N GLU A 20 1.63 -5.34 7.22
CA GLU A 20 2.76 -6.24 6.94
C GLU A 20 3.62 -5.71 5.77
N LEU A 21 2.97 -5.12 4.76
CA LEU A 21 3.67 -4.45 3.67
C LEU A 21 4.40 -3.18 4.16
N ALA A 22 3.80 -2.44 5.09
CA ALA A 22 4.42 -1.27 5.71
C ALA A 22 5.71 -1.64 6.45
N ASP A 23 5.68 -2.72 7.22
CA ASP A 23 6.83 -3.23 7.96
C ASP A 23 7.90 -3.80 7.02
N ALA A 24 7.49 -4.52 5.97
CA ALA A 24 8.42 -5.10 4.99
C ALA A 24 9.17 -4.05 4.14
N VAL A 25 8.54 -2.91 3.86
CA VAL A 25 9.13 -1.82 3.05
C VAL A 25 9.72 -0.70 3.93
N GLY A 26 9.45 -0.71 5.23
CA GLY A 26 9.93 0.30 6.18
C GLY A 26 9.27 1.67 6.02
N ILE A 27 8.02 1.71 5.56
CA ILE A 27 7.26 2.95 5.34
C ILE A 27 6.04 2.95 6.27
N SER A 28 5.63 4.11 6.79
CA SER A 28 4.45 4.17 7.65
C SER A 28 3.17 3.75 6.90
N VAL A 29 2.28 3.06 7.63
CA VAL A 29 0.94 2.65 7.18
C VAL A 29 0.15 3.87 6.64
N VAL A 30 0.37 5.06 7.20
CA VAL A 30 -0.27 6.31 6.78
C VAL A 30 0.18 6.73 5.38
N ASN A 31 1.47 6.64 5.07
CA ASN A 31 2.00 6.94 3.74
C ASN A 31 1.48 5.96 2.70
N LEU A 32 1.41 4.66 3.04
CA LEU A 32 0.80 3.65 2.17
C LEU A 32 -0.70 3.88 1.96
N SER A 33 -1.42 4.36 2.99
CA SER A 33 -2.83 4.72 2.88
C SER A 33 -3.05 5.94 1.97
N ASN A 34 -2.18 6.94 2.05
CA ASN A 34 -2.20 8.10 1.16
C ASN A 34 -1.92 7.71 -0.31
N LEU A 35 -0.97 6.80 -0.54
CA LEU A 35 -0.69 6.22 -1.86
C LEU A 35 -1.88 5.40 -2.40
N LYS A 36 -2.49 4.57 -1.57
CA LYS A 36 -3.69 3.80 -1.91
C LYS A 36 -4.88 4.70 -2.28
N THR A 37 -5.03 5.83 -1.61
CA THR A 37 -6.17 6.75 -1.80
C THR A 37 -5.91 7.86 -2.82
N GLY A 38 -4.70 7.93 -3.40
CA GLY A 38 -4.34 8.93 -4.41
C GLY A 38 -4.27 10.36 -3.87
N LYS A 39 -4.04 10.53 -2.56
CA LYS A 39 -3.90 11.85 -1.92
C LYS A 39 -2.51 12.48 -2.13
N VAL A 40 -1.67 11.90 -3.00
CA VAL A 40 -0.28 12.27 -3.30
C VAL A 40 -0.02 12.21 -4.79
#